data_AF-A0A1J5HV09-F1
#
_entry.id   AF-A0A1J5HV09-F1
#
_cell.length_a   1.000
_cell.length_b   1.000
_cell.length_c   1.000
_cell.angle_alpha   90.00
_cell.angle_beta   90.00
_cell.angle_gamma   90.00
#
_symmetry.space_group_name_H-M   'P 1'
#
loop_
_entity.id
_entity.type
_entity.pdbx_description
1 polymer ?
#
loop_
_entity_poly.entity_id
_entity_poly.type
_entity_poly.pdbx_seq_one_letter_code
_entity_poly.pdbx_strand_id
1 'polypeptide(L)'
;MPFSFRLDAASRTPRLSFEEPFLKAVKVTVSNRRLRLDLDFFGGRYRLEADLNSRGMHGRWRSEETGEAGTWDGVRVDLIGLQLRSPALVPLFEYRFSDSRPPLYSTHPDLAAAGARRSERPLCRVWRNPLPRFLPDLELRPAASNQDPDQADSS
;
A
#
# COMPACT_ATOMS: atom_id res chain seq x y z
N MET A 1 -7.92 -28.87 0.57
CA MET A 1 -8.59 -27.57 0.36
C MET A 1 -7.56 -26.46 0.45
N PRO A 2 -7.57 -25.44 -0.43
CA PRO A 2 -6.63 -24.33 -0.36
C PRO A 2 -7.10 -23.26 0.64
N PHE A 3 -6.18 -22.71 1.42
CA PHE A 3 -6.35 -21.49 2.21
C PHE A 3 -5.19 -20.54 1.91
N SER A 4 -5.36 -19.25 2.18
CA SER A 4 -4.33 -18.24 1.88
C SER A 4 -3.87 -17.51 3.14
N PHE A 5 -2.57 -17.23 3.21
CA PHE A 5 -2.02 -16.38 4.25
C PHE A 5 -0.97 -15.42 3.70
N ARG A 6 -0.79 -14.30 4.40
CA ARG A 6 0.26 -13.33 4.11
C ARG A 6 1.22 -13.26 5.28
N LEU A 7 2.51 -13.39 4.98
CA LEU A 7 3.60 -13.16 5.91
C LEU A 7 4.30 -11.85 5.54
N ASP A 8 4.21 -10.85 6.41
CA ASP A 8 5.05 -9.66 6.36
C ASP A 8 6.32 -9.91 7.17
N ALA A 9 7.43 -10.11 6.46
CA ALA A 9 8.76 -10.33 7.03
C ALA A 9 9.64 -9.08 7.03
N ALA A 10 9.12 -7.91 6.64
CA ALA A 10 9.87 -6.65 6.64
C ALA A 10 9.93 -6.01 8.04
N SER A 11 9.00 -6.36 8.93
CA SER A 11 9.01 -5.96 10.33
C SER A 11 9.93 -6.84 11.18
N ARG A 12 10.51 -6.27 12.25
CA ARG A 12 11.31 -7.01 13.25
C ARG A 12 10.56 -8.19 13.87
N THR A 13 9.23 -8.12 13.87
CA THR A 13 8.32 -9.20 14.25
C THR A 13 7.49 -9.58 13.04
N PRO A 14 7.59 -10.80 12.50
CA PRO A 14 6.81 -11.20 11.34
C PRO A 14 5.32 -11.09 11.64
N ARG A 15 4.54 -10.45 10.76
CA ARG A 15 3.08 -10.41 10.88
C ARG A 15 2.46 -11.45 9.96
N LEU A 16 1.56 -12.24 10.52
CA LEU A 16 0.81 -13.24 9.78
C LEU A 16 -0.66 -12.82 9.74
N SER A 17 -1.25 -12.77 8.56
CA SER A 17 -2.68 -12.57 8.39
C SER A 17 -3.27 -13.66 7.52
N PHE A 18 -4.49 -14.06 7.86
CA PHE A 18 -5.28 -15.05 7.15
C PHE A 18 -6.48 -14.35 6.53
N GLU A 19 -6.94 -14.83 5.38
CA GLU A 19 -8.20 -14.35 4.79
C GLU A 19 -9.39 -15.06 5.46
N GLU A 20 -9.17 -16.27 5.94
CA GLU A 20 -10.18 -17.13 6.53
C GLU A 20 -10.31 -16.91 8.05
N PRO A 21 -11.51 -16.57 8.57
CA PRO A 21 -11.69 -16.21 9.98
C PRO A 21 -11.55 -17.40 10.95
N PHE A 22 -11.66 -18.62 10.45
CA PHE A 22 -11.53 -19.87 11.22
C PHE A 22 -10.10 -20.41 11.26
N LEU A 23 -9.18 -19.79 10.51
CA LEU A 23 -7.78 -20.17 10.52
C LEU A 23 -7.02 -19.33 11.55
N LYS A 24 -6.36 -20.00 12.49
CA LYS A 24 -5.57 -19.33 13.53
C LYS A 24 -4.17 -19.90 13.57
N ALA A 25 -3.17 -19.02 13.60
CA ALA A 25 -1.82 -19.45 13.95
C ALA A 25 -1.71 -19.64 15.46
N VAL A 26 -1.40 -20.86 15.87
CA VAL A 26 -1.06 -21.20 17.24
C VAL A 26 0.39 -20.79 17.52
N LYS A 27 1.28 -21.03 16.54
CA LYS A 27 2.70 -20.69 16.67
C LYS A 27 3.30 -20.32 15.32
N VAL A 28 4.12 -19.28 15.32
CA VAL A 28 4.88 -18.83 14.16
C VAL A 28 6.36 -18.79 14.53
N THR A 29 7.22 -19.39 13.73
CA THR A 29 8.67 -19.30 13.90
C THR A 29 9.31 -19.05 12.56
N VAL A 30 10.13 -18.01 12.49
CA VAL A 30 10.95 -17.68 11.32
C VAL A 30 12.39 -17.61 11.78
N SER A 31 13.22 -18.55 11.32
CA SER A 31 14.65 -18.58 11.64
C SER A 31 15.43 -19.22 10.49
N ASN A 32 16.64 -18.73 10.22
CA ASN A 32 17.53 -19.29 9.19
C ASN A 32 16.87 -19.52 7.82
N ARG A 33 16.05 -18.56 7.36
CA ARG A 33 15.26 -18.67 6.12
C ARG A 33 14.30 -19.86 6.08
N ARG A 34 13.88 -20.36 7.23
CA ARG A 34 12.84 -21.37 7.35
C ARG A 34 11.64 -20.80 8.08
N LEU A 35 10.45 -21.04 7.53
CA LEU A 35 9.17 -20.77 8.16
C LEU A 35 8.66 -22.06 8.77
N ARG A 36 8.17 -21.97 10.00
CA ARG A 36 7.32 -22.97 10.61
C ARG A 36 6.06 -22.31 11.17
N LEU A 37 4.92 -22.86 10.79
CA LEU A 37 3.60 -22.46 11.27
C LEU A 37 2.92 -23.68 11.86
N ASP A 38 2.49 -23.57 13.12
CA ASP A 38 1.52 -24.49 13.70
C ASP A 38 0.15 -23.77 13.68
N LEU A 39 -0.82 -24.36 13.00
CA LEU A 39 -2.14 -23.79 12.69
C LEU A 39 -3.24 -24.61 13.35
N ASP A 40 -4.30 -23.91 13.78
CA ASP A 40 -5.59 -24.48 14.15
C ASP A 40 -6.60 -24.12 13.07
N PHE A 41 -7.26 -25.13 12.51
CA PHE A 41 -8.19 -25.01 11.40
C PHE A 41 -9.34 -26.00 11.55
N PHE A 42 -10.56 -25.49 11.73
CA PHE A 42 -11.77 -26.30 11.99
C PHE A 42 -11.57 -27.32 13.14
N GLY A 43 -10.82 -26.93 14.17
CA GLY A 43 -10.51 -27.80 15.31
C GLY A 43 -9.40 -28.82 15.04
N GLY A 44 -8.89 -28.89 13.80
CA GLY A 44 -7.75 -29.71 13.41
C GLY A 44 -6.42 -28.97 13.55
N ARG A 45 -5.38 -29.67 13.99
CA ARG A 45 -4.02 -29.12 14.04
C ARG A 45 -3.18 -29.45 12.81
N TYR A 46 -2.57 -28.42 12.23
CA TYR A 46 -1.73 -28.55 11.04
C TYR A 46 -0.37 -27.91 11.26
N ARG A 47 0.67 -28.55 10.72
CA ARG A 47 2.02 -27.99 10.66
C ARG A 47 2.40 -27.69 9.23
N LEU A 48 2.82 -26.45 8.98
CA LEU A 48 3.40 -26.02 7.71
C LEU A 48 4.86 -25.68 7.92
N GLU A 49 5.70 -26.14 7.00
CA GLU A 49 7.12 -25.80 6.95
C GLU A 49 7.51 -25.40 5.52
N ALA A 50 8.30 -24.35 5.37
CA ALA A 50 8.85 -23.93 4.08
C ALA A 50 10.20 -23.28 4.21
N ASP A 51 10.97 -23.37 3.13
CA ASP A 51 12.18 -22.59 2.95
C ASP A 51 11.85 -21.28 2.22
N LEU A 52 12.28 -20.16 2.79
CA LEU A 52 12.17 -18.82 2.20
C LEU A 52 13.34 -18.59 1.26
N ASN A 53 13.03 -18.34 -0.01
CA ASN A 53 14.02 -17.94 -1.01
C ASN A 53 13.63 -16.62 -1.68
N SER A 54 14.46 -16.16 -2.62
CA SER A 54 14.25 -14.89 -3.32
C SER A 54 13.00 -14.88 -4.22
N ARG A 55 12.50 -16.04 -4.64
CA ARG A 55 11.35 -16.18 -5.54
C ARG A 55 10.03 -16.42 -4.78
N GLY A 56 10.09 -16.84 -3.52
CA GLY A 56 8.91 -17.17 -2.72
C GLY A 56 9.21 -18.19 -1.62
N MET A 57 8.22 -19.02 -1.35
CA MET A 57 8.25 -20.13 -0.40
C MET A 57 7.74 -21.38 -1.09
N HIS A 58 8.41 -22.51 -0.86
CA HIS A 58 7.89 -23.83 -1.20
C HIS A 58 8.01 -24.70 0.04
N GLY A 59 6.96 -25.44 0.34
CA GLY A 59 6.84 -26.08 1.63
C GLY A 59 6.00 -27.33 1.63
N ARG A 60 5.94 -27.93 2.81
CA ARG A 60 5.10 -29.08 3.12
C ARG A 60 4.13 -28.72 4.23
N TRP A 61 2.99 -29.39 4.21
CA TRP A 61 2.03 -29.35 5.30
C TRP A 61 1.76 -30.78 5.78
N ARG A 62 1.36 -30.91 7.05
CA ARG A 62 0.91 -32.17 7.65
C ARG A 62 -0.20 -31.90 8.66
N SER A 63 -1.23 -32.73 8.67
CA SER A 63 -2.22 -32.86 9.75
C SER A 63 -1.63 -33.67 10.89
N GLU A 64 -1.66 -33.12 12.11
CA GLU A 64 -1.19 -33.82 13.31
C GLU A 64 -2.21 -34.86 13.81
N GLU A 65 -3.46 -34.78 13.36
CA GLU A 65 -4.55 -35.69 13.77
C GLU A 65 -4.70 -36.88 12.82
N THR A 66 -4.75 -36.59 11.52
CA THR A 66 -5.01 -37.61 10.48
C THR A 66 -3.73 -38.14 9.85
N GLY A 67 -2.60 -37.43 10.02
CA GLY A 67 -1.33 -37.75 9.37
C GLY A 67 -1.28 -37.41 7.87
N GLU A 68 -2.38 -36.89 7.30
CA GLU A 68 -2.40 -36.39 5.93
C GLU A 68 -1.33 -35.35 5.70
N ALA A 69 -0.74 -35.33 4.52
CA ALA A 69 0.34 -34.42 4.20
C ALA A 69 0.33 -34.04 2.71
N GLY A 70 0.96 -32.93 2.40
CA GLY A 70 1.12 -32.46 1.04
C GLY A 70 2.13 -31.32 0.92
N THR A 71 2.14 -30.68 -0.24
CA THR A 71 3.00 -29.53 -0.53
C THR A 71 2.17 -28.25 -0.66
N TRP A 72 2.83 -27.11 -0.51
CA TRP A 72 2.23 -25.79 -0.74
C TRP A 72 3.29 -24.82 -1.28
N ASP A 73 2.82 -23.79 -1.96
CA ASP A 73 3.65 -22.77 -2.58
C ASP A 73 3.19 -21.38 -2.16
N GLY A 74 4.14 -20.46 -1.98
CA GLY A 74 3.90 -19.07 -1.66
C GLY A 74 4.72 -18.17 -2.57
N VAL A 75 4.09 -17.15 -3.14
CA VAL A 75 4.75 -16.20 -4.03
C VAL A 75 5.14 -14.94 -3.27
N ARG A 76 6.35 -14.42 -3.52
CA ARG A 76 6.75 -13.12 -2.98
C ARG A 76 6.10 -12.00 -3.79
N VAL A 77 5.16 -11.27 -3.18
CA VAL A 77 4.50 -10.11 -3.80
C VAL A 77 5.25 -8.84 -3.44
N ASP A 78 5.85 -8.19 -4.43
CA ASP A 78 6.47 -6.87 -4.28
C ASP A 78 5.42 -5.77 -4.42
N LEU A 79 4.74 -5.46 -3.32
CA LEU A 79 3.69 -4.43 -3.30
C LEU A 79 4.22 -3.04 -3.66
N ILE A 80 5.46 -2.71 -3.25
CA ILE A 80 6.08 -1.42 -3.59
C ILE A 80 6.36 -1.34 -5.09
N GLY A 81 6.97 -2.38 -5.67
CA GLY A 81 7.20 -2.43 -7.10
C GLY A 81 5.91 -2.42 -7.91
N LEU A 82 4.85 -3.10 -7.45
CA LEU A 82 3.53 -3.05 -8.08
C LEU A 82 2.93 -1.63 -8.05
N GLN A 83 3.08 -0.92 -6.92
CA GLN A 83 2.65 0.47 -6.80
C GLN A 83 3.44 1.41 -7.72
N LEU A 84 4.76 1.26 -7.78
CA LEU A 84 5.63 2.09 -8.62
C LEU A 84 5.43 1.86 -10.13
N ARG A 85 5.00 0.65 -10.52
CA ARG A 85 4.65 0.30 -11.91
C ARG A 85 3.20 0.57 -12.27
N SER A 86 2.40 1.10 -11.34
CA SER A 86 0.98 1.37 -11.59
C SER A 86 0.79 2.44 -12.68
N PRO A 87 -0.10 2.23 -13.67
CA PRO A 87 -0.42 3.26 -14.66
C PRO A 87 -1.14 4.48 -14.04
N ALA A 88 -1.65 4.35 -12.81
CA ALA A 88 -2.20 5.47 -12.07
C ALA A 88 -1.10 6.43 -11.56
N LEU A 89 0.17 6.02 -11.54
CA LEU A 89 1.28 6.83 -11.08
C LEU A 89 1.87 7.66 -12.24
N VAL A 90 1.51 8.95 -12.29
CA VAL A 90 1.84 9.86 -13.41
C VAL A 90 2.90 10.90 -13.01
N PRO A 91 3.75 11.36 -13.96
CA PRO A 91 4.75 12.38 -13.68
C PRO A 91 4.12 13.76 -13.42
N LEU A 92 4.60 14.43 -12.37
CA LEU A 92 4.25 15.83 -12.08
C LEU A 92 5.36 16.75 -12.58
N PHE A 93 4.98 17.76 -13.37
CA PHE A 93 5.91 18.76 -13.89
C PHE A 93 5.62 20.14 -13.31
N GLU A 94 6.66 20.97 -13.27
CA GLU A 94 6.54 22.39 -13.04
C GLU A 94 6.38 23.13 -14.37
N TYR A 95 5.52 24.14 -14.39
CA TYR A 95 5.28 25.04 -15.50
C TYR A 95 5.52 26.48 -15.05
N ARG A 96 6.45 27.16 -15.71
CA ARG A 96 6.81 28.56 -15.42
C ARG A 96 6.32 29.46 -16.55
N PHE A 97 5.68 30.55 -16.19
CA PHE A 97 5.21 31.57 -17.13
C PHE A 97 6.14 32.78 -17.10
N SER A 98 6.16 33.55 -18.19
CA SER A 98 7.04 34.72 -18.35
C SER A 98 6.53 35.98 -17.62
N ASP A 99 5.27 35.99 -17.21
CA ASP A 99 4.55 37.11 -16.59
C ASP A 99 4.73 37.19 -15.06
N SER A 100 5.84 36.65 -14.54
CA SER A 100 6.21 36.68 -13.11
C SER A 100 5.21 36.03 -12.14
N ARG A 101 4.20 35.32 -12.64
CA ARG A 101 3.26 34.59 -11.78
C ARG A 101 3.92 33.36 -11.13
N PRO A 102 3.36 32.84 -10.03
CA PRO A 102 3.85 31.61 -9.41
C PRO A 102 3.87 30.42 -10.38
N PRO A 103 4.81 29.48 -10.21
CA PRO A 103 4.84 28.26 -11.01
C PRO A 103 3.57 27.43 -10.77
N LEU A 104 3.10 26.79 -11.84
CA LEU A 104 1.99 25.83 -11.79
C LEU A 104 2.54 24.41 -11.82
N TYR A 105 1.96 23.51 -11.03
CA TYR A 105 2.33 22.10 -11.03
C TYR A 105 1.22 21.28 -11.65
N SER A 106 1.53 20.47 -12.67
CA SER A 106 0.50 19.72 -13.38
C SER A 106 1.05 18.45 -14.02
N THR A 107 0.15 17.50 -14.23
CA THR A 107 0.39 16.25 -14.97
C THR A 107 -0.08 16.35 -16.42
N HIS A 108 -0.76 17.45 -16.80
CA HIS A 108 -1.27 17.69 -18.14
C HIS A 108 -0.20 18.31 -19.05
N PRO A 109 0.05 17.75 -20.24
CA PRO A 109 1.05 18.27 -21.18
C PRO A 109 0.60 19.57 -21.87
N ASP A 110 -0.71 19.81 -21.98
CA ASP A 110 -1.29 20.88 -22.80
C ASP A 110 -1.01 22.29 -22.28
N LEU A 111 -0.61 22.42 -21.01
CA LEU A 111 -0.21 23.69 -20.41
C LEU A 111 1.05 24.29 -21.05
N ALA A 112 1.91 23.46 -21.66
CA ALA A 112 3.03 23.97 -22.45
C ALA A 112 2.56 24.77 -23.68
N ALA A 113 1.43 24.36 -24.28
CA ALA A 113 0.87 25.05 -25.45
C ALA A 113 0.26 26.42 -25.09
N ALA A 114 -0.05 26.65 -23.80
CA ALA A 114 -0.57 27.91 -23.29
C ALA A 114 0.53 28.96 -22.96
N GLY A 115 1.74 28.81 -23.51
CA GLY A 115 2.85 29.73 -23.31
C GLY A 115 3.68 29.51 -22.05
N ALA A 116 3.43 28.41 -21.31
CA ALA A 116 4.23 28.06 -20.14
C ALA A 116 5.44 27.19 -20.53
N ARG A 117 6.61 27.45 -19.94
CA ARG A 117 7.78 26.57 -20.05
C ARG A 117 7.69 25.44 -19.02
N ARG A 118 7.58 24.19 -19.50
CA ARG A 118 7.64 22.99 -18.67
C ARG A 118 9.06 22.68 -18.21
N SER A 119 9.23 22.15 -17.01
CA SER A 119 10.50 21.55 -16.56
C SER A 119 10.91 20.36 -17.44
N GLU A 120 12.22 20.18 -17.63
CA GLU A 120 12.76 19.09 -18.46
C GLU A 120 12.54 17.72 -17.82
N ARG A 121 12.72 17.64 -16.49
CA ARG A 121 12.47 16.43 -15.70
C ARG A 121 11.23 16.61 -14.84
N PRO A 122 10.46 15.54 -14.60
CA PRO A 122 9.39 15.58 -13.62
C PRO A 122 10.00 15.77 -12.22
N LEU A 123 9.30 16.51 -11.37
CA LEU A 123 9.71 16.73 -9.97
C LEU A 123 9.58 15.44 -9.16
N CYS A 124 8.46 14.75 -9.37
CA CYS A 124 8.13 13.50 -8.73
C CYS A 124 7.03 12.79 -9.54
N ARG A 125 6.52 11.69 -9.00
CA ARG A 125 5.30 11.06 -9.51
C ARG A 125 4.18 11.19 -8.48
N VAL A 126 2.97 11.37 -8.97
CA VAL A 126 1.75 11.50 -8.17
C VAL A 126 0.72 10.47 -8.60
N TRP A 127 -0.16 10.09 -7.67
CA TRP A 127 -1.27 9.20 -7.98
C TRP A 127 -2.38 9.99 -8.67
N ARG A 128 -2.79 9.54 -9.86
CA ARG A 128 -4.07 9.94 -10.43
C ARG A 128 -5.17 9.50 -9.48
N ASN A 129 -6.05 10.42 -9.15
CA ASN A 129 -7.26 10.09 -8.41
C ASN A 129 -8.07 9.07 -9.23
N PRO A 130 -8.26 7.83 -8.75
CA PRO A 130 -9.05 6.82 -9.46
C PRO A 130 -10.55 7.14 -9.46
N LEU A 131 -10.98 8.12 -8.67
CA LEU A 131 -12.35 8.56 -8.49
C LEU A 131 -12.50 10.04 -8.86
N PRO A 132 -12.29 10.43 -10.13
CA PRO A 132 -12.35 11.84 -10.53
C PRO A 132 -13.74 12.47 -10.33
N ARG A 133 -14.80 11.64 -10.26
CA ARG A 133 -16.18 12.08 -10.04
C ARG A 133 -16.52 12.46 -8.59
N PHE A 134 -15.62 12.21 -7.65
CA PHE A 134 -15.85 12.42 -6.21
C PHE A 134 -14.91 13.47 -5.60
N LEU A 135 -14.30 14.33 -6.42
CA LEU A 135 -13.60 15.49 -5.88
C LEU A 135 -14.65 16.47 -5.33
N PRO A 136 -14.60 16.82 -4.03
CA PRO A 136 -15.34 17.97 -3.55
C PRO A 136 -14.86 19.21 -4.32
N ASP A 137 -15.80 20.10 -4.61
CA ASP A 137 -15.53 21.34 -5.33
C ASP A 137 -14.36 22.06 -4.64
N LEU A 138 -13.21 22.17 -5.33
CA LEU A 138 -11.98 22.75 -4.80
C LEU A 138 -12.11 24.28 -4.63
N GLU A 139 -13.26 24.85 -4.98
CA GLU A 139 -13.75 26.19 -4.66
C GLU A 139 -14.15 26.37 -3.17
N LEU A 140 -13.66 25.52 -2.26
CA LEU A 140 -13.77 25.77 -0.82
C LEU A 140 -12.87 26.97 -0.47
N ARG A 141 -13.44 28.17 -0.58
CA ARG A 141 -12.90 29.37 0.07
C ARG A 141 -12.88 29.08 1.58
N PRO A 142 -11.79 29.42 2.29
CA PRO A 142 -11.80 29.33 3.74
C PRO A 142 -13.02 30.11 4.26
N ALA A 143 -13.78 29.51 5.17
CA ALA A 143 -14.84 30.24 5.85
C ALA A 143 -14.24 31.55 6.36
N ALA A 144 -14.84 32.69 6.00
CA ALA A 144 -14.41 33.97 6.50
C ALA A 144 -14.28 33.84 8.02
N SER A 145 -13.10 34.17 8.56
CA SER A 145 -12.89 34.22 9.99
C SER A 145 -13.96 35.16 10.55
N ASN A 146 -14.94 34.63 11.28
CA ASN A 146 -15.78 35.46 12.12
C ASN A 146 -14.83 36.14 13.11
N GLN A 147 -14.51 37.42 12.87
CA GLN A 147 -14.04 38.27 13.95
C GLN A 147 -15.23 38.42 14.89
N ASP A 148 -15.10 37.82 16.07
CA ASP A 148 -15.98 38.06 17.22
C ASP A 148 -16.04 39.57 17.48
N PRO A 149 -17.21 40.22 17.39
CA PRO A 149 -17.36 41.60 17.78
C PRO A 149 -17.70 41.64 19.28
N ASP A 150 -16.78 41.23 20.15
CA ASP A 150 -16.99 41.41 21.59
C ASP A 150 -15.66 41.49 22.36
N GLN A 151 -14.86 42.50 22.02
CA GLN A 151 -13.84 43.01 22.93
C GLN A 151 -13.60 44.50 22.69
N ALA A 152 -14.59 45.31 23.05
CA ALA A 152 -14.41 46.72 23.35
C ALA A 152 -15.46 47.11 24.40
N ASP A 153 -15.13 46.95 25.67
CA ASP A 153 -15.17 48.04 26.64
C ASP A 153 -14.78 47.54 28.03
N SER A 154 -13.59 47.93 28.44
CA SER A 154 -13.21 48.04 29.84
C SER A 154 -12.47 49.35 29.97
N SER A 155 -13.17 50.36 30.47
CA SER A 155 -12.63 51.58 31.06
C SER A 155 -13.61 52.08 32.11
#